data_AF-C4Z7H5-F1
#
_entry.id   AF-C4Z7H5-F1
#
_cell.length_a   1.000
_cell.length_b   1.000
_cell.length_c   1.000
_cell.angle_alpha   90.00
_cell.angle_beta   90.00
_cell.angle_gamma   90.00
#
_symmetry.space_group_name_H-M   'P 1'
#
loop_
_entity.id
_entity.type
_entity.pdbx_description
1 polymer ?
#
loop_
_entity_poly.entity_id
_entity_poly.type
_entity_poly.pdbx_seq_one_letter_code
_entity_poly.pdbx_strand_id
1 'polypeptide(L)'
;MNAEKVALICKALGDTNRLEIVQILSDGEKCGCKILEKFEITQPTLSHHMKILTACGLVNDRKEGKWHHYSLNCETLMNYKHFIECLTCV
;
A
#
# COMPACT_ATOMS: atom_id res chain seq x y z
N MET A 1 15.28 -7.89 -2.33
CA MET A 1 15.01 -6.43 -2.18
C MET A 1 16.24 -5.76 -1.56
N ASN A 2 16.54 -4.49 -1.86
CA ASN A 2 17.66 -3.76 -1.24
C ASN A 2 17.17 -2.79 -0.15
N ALA A 3 18.09 -2.27 0.67
CA ALA A 3 17.77 -1.40 1.80
C ALA A 3 17.07 -0.09 1.37
N GLU A 4 17.42 0.49 0.22
CA GLU A 4 16.79 1.71 -0.29
C GLU A 4 15.29 1.50 -0.59
N LYS A 5 14.94 0.41 -1.28
CA LYS A 5 13.53 0.08 -1.55
C LYS A 5 12.77 -0.21 -0.25
N VAL A 6 13.40 -0.91 0.69
CA VAL A 6 12.78 -1.18 2.01
C VAL A 6 12.53 0.13 2.76
N ALA A 7 13.48 1.06 2.77
CA ALA A 7 13.32 2.35 3.41
C ALA A 7 12.16 3.17 2.80
N LEU A 8 11.97 3.10 1.47
CA LEU A 8 10.81 3.72 0.81
C LEU A 8 9.49 3.10 1.25
N ILE A 9 9.42 1.76 1.35
CA ILE A 9 8.24 1.07 1.86
C ILE A 9 7.99 1.43 3.33
N CYS A 10 9.02 1.42 4.19
CA CYS A 10 8.88 1.83 5.58
C CYS A 10 8.41 3.28 5.72
N LYS A 11 8.92 4.20 4.90
CA LYS A 11 8.45 5.59 4.86
C LYS A 11 7.01 5.71 4.37
N ALA A 12 6.60 4.83 3.45
CA ALA A 12 5.21 4.73 3.00
C ALA A 12 4.29 4.18 4.10
N LEU A 13 4.75 3.21 4.87
CA LEU A 13 4.00 2.58 5.95
C LEU A 13 4.08 3.36 7.28
N GLY A 14 4.95 4.35 7.42
CA GLY A 14 5.07 5.19 8.63
C GLY A 14 3.89 6.14 8.89
N ASP A 15 2.73 5.92 8.26
CA ASP A 15 1.50 6.69 8.40
C ASP A 15 0.34 5.72 8.61
N THR A 16 -0.51 6.02 9.59
CA THR A 16 -1.56 5.11 10.05
C THR A 16 -2.60 4.84 8.99
N ASN A 17 -3.03 5.86 8.24
CA ASN A 17 -4.02 5.70 7.16
C ASN A 17 -3.48 4.77 6.06
N ARG A 18 -2.21 4.92 5.67
CA ARG A 18 -1.58 4.05 4.68
C ARG A 18 -1.45 2.61 5.15
N LEU A 19 -1.12 2.39 6.42
CA LEU A 19 -1.12 1.04 7.01
C LEU A 19 -2.51 0.40 6.97
N GLU A 20 -3.54 1.14 7.36
CA GLU A 20 -4.92 0.65 7.34
C GLU A 20 -5.42 0.38 5.92
N ILE A 21 -5.07 1.22 4.94
CA ILE A 21 -5.32 0.96 3.51
C ILE A 21 -4.68 -0.38 3.09
N VAL A 22 -3.41 -0.61 3.45
CA VAL A 22 -2.71 -1.86 3.12
C VAL A 22 -3.39 -3.07 3.78
N GLN A 23 -3.90 -2.94 5.01
CA GLN A 23 -4.70 -3.97 5.66
C GLN A 23 -6.02 -4.22 4.94
N ILE A 24 -6.76 -3.19 4.54
CA ILE A 24 -8.01 -3.35 3.76
C ILE A 24 -7.75 -4.11 2.44
N LEU A 25 -6.60 -3.86 1.81
CA LEU A 25 -6.20 -4.50 0.57
C LEU A 25 -5.66 -5.93 0.75
N SER A 26 -5.41 -6.40 1.98
CA SER A 26 -5.01 -7.81 2.21
C SER A 26 -6.12 -8.79 1.85
N ASP A 27 -7.37 -8.33 1.88
CA ASP A 27 -8.56 -9.10 1.53
C ASP A 27 -8.90 -9.03 0.03
N GLY A 28 -7.92 -8.64 -0.79
CA GLY A 28 -8.02 -8.60 -2.25
C GLY A 28 -8.30 -7.20 -2.82
N GLU A 29 -8.50 -7.15 -4.15
CA GLU A 29 -8.67 -5.90 -4.89
C GLU A 29 -9.93 -5.14 -4.44
N LYS A 30 -9.82 -3.81 -4.26
CA LYS A 30 -10.95 -2.93 -3.93
C LYS A 30 -10.97 -1.69 -4.81
N CYS A 31 -12.17 -1.21 -5.16
CA CYS A 31 -12.35 0.12 -5.74
C CYS A 31 -11.89 1.20 -4.75
N GLY A 32 -11.22 2.24 -5.23
CA GLY A 32 -10.85 3.42 -4.42
C GLY A 32 -12.05 4.07 -3.74
N CYS A 33 -13.22 4.03 -4.37
CA CYS A 33 -14.49 4.46 -3.78
C CYS A 33 -14.86 3.66 -2.51
N LYS A 34 -14.67 2.34 -2.53
CA LYS A 34 -14.93 1.45 -1.38
C LYS A 34 -13.91 1.59 -0.28
N ILE A 35 -12.69 1.97 -0.63
CA ILE A 35 -11.66 2.31 0.36
C ILE A 35 -12.04 3.64 1.02
N LEU A 36 -12.43 4.66 0.25
CA LEU A 36 -12.83 5.96 0.80
C LEU A 36 -13.97 5.87 1.82
N GLU A 37 -14.96 5.00 1.58
CA GLU A 37 -16.08 4.74 2.50
C GLU A 37 -15.64 4.25 3.90
N LYS A 38 -14.38 3.82 4.07
CA LYS A 38 -13.82 3.35 5.36
C LYS A 38 -13.07 4.43 6.13
N PHE A 39 -12.84 5.60 5.54
CA PHE A 39 -12.03 6.66 6.16
C PHE A 39 -12.80 7.97 6.23
N GLU A 40 -12.61 8.68 7.35
CA GLU A 40 -13.05 10.07 7.52
C GLU A 40 -12.06 11.05 6.87
N ILE A 41 -11.77 10.85 5.58
CA ILE A 41 -10.84 11.70 4.79
C ILE A 41 -11.46 12.10 3.46
N THR A 42 -10.89 13.13 2.84
CA THR A 42 -11.34 13.58 1.52
C THR A 42 -10.78 12.69 0.40
N GLN A 43 -11.46 12.66 -0.75
CA GLN A 43 -10.97 11.97 -1.94
C GLN A 43 -9.55 12.43 -2.38
N PRO A 44 -9.20 13.73 -2.40
CA PRO A 44 -7.82 14.16 -2.66
C PRO A 44 -6.80 13.56 -1.69
N THR A 45 -7.14 13.48 -0.40
CA THR A 45 -6.28 12.87 0.63
C THR A 45 -6.06 11.38 0.34
N LEU A 46 -7.13 10.63 0.04
CA LEU A 46 -7.01 9.22 -0.33
C LEU A 46 -6.15 9.04 -1.59
N SER A 47 -6.38 9.85 -2.63
CA SER A 47 -5.59 9.80 -3.86
C SER A 47 -4.10 10.07 -3.60
N HIS A 48 -3.78 10.95 -2.65
CA HIS A 48 -2.40 11.19 -2.24
C HIS A 48 -1.79 9.96 -1.57
N HIS A 49 -2.50 9.32 -0.63
CA HIS A 49 -2.05 8.08 0.00
C HIS A 49 -1.81 6.97 -1.04
N MET A 50 -2.76 6.78 -1.97
CA MET A 50 -2.64 5.79 -3.04
C MET A 50 -1.44 6.06 -3.95
N LYS A 51 -1.19 7.32 -4.31
CA LYS A 51 -0.01 7.70 -5.10
C LYS A 51 1.29 7.31 -4.42
N ILE A 52 1.38 7.46 -3.09
CA ILE A 52 2.61 7.09 -2.37
C ILE A 52 2.76 5.57 -2.30
N LEU A 53 1.68 4.85 -2.02
CA LEU A 53 1.67 3.39 -1.93
C LEU A 53 1.96 2.72 -3.28
N THR A 54 1.50 3.30 -4.39
CA THR A 54 1.84 2.83 -5.73
C THR A 54 3.27 3.21 -6.13
N ALA A 55 3.73 4.42 -5.76
CA ALA A 55 5.10 4.86 -6.05
C ALA A 55 6.17 4.04 -5.33
N CYS A 56 5.89 3.53 -4.12
CA CYS A 56 6.81 2.60 -3.43
C CYS A 56 6.68 1.15 -3.94
N GLY A 57 5.74 0.87 -4.84
CA GLY A 57 5.54 -0.44 -5.47
C GLY A 57 4.81 -1.46 -4.60
N LEU A 58 4.27 -1.07 -3.44
CA LEU A 58 3.55 -1.97 -2.54
C LEU A 58 2.10 -2.22 -2.99
N VAL A 59 1.50 -1.22 -3.66
CA VAL A 59 0.13 -1.28 -4.19
C VAL A 59 0.16 -1.20 -5.72
N ASN A 60 -0.64 -2.04 -6.37
CA ASN A 60 -0.93 -1.96 -7.79
C ASN A 60 -2.16 -1.07 -8.03
N ASP A 61 -2.17 -0.38 -9.16
CA ASP A 61 -3.28 0.43 -9.65
C ASP A 61 -3.79 -0.16 -10.97
N ARG A 62 -5.10 -0.34 -11.07
CA ARG A 62 -5.79 -0.77 -12.30
C ARG A 62 -6.99 0.14 -12.52
N LYS A 63 -7.11 0.71 -13.73
CA LYS A 63 -8.26 1.54 -14.08
C LYS A 63 -9.36 0.69 -14.71
N GLU A 64 -10.57 0.79 -14.17
CA GLU A 64 -11.78 0.14 -14.70
C GLU A 64 -12.87 1.21 -14.90
N GLY A 65 -13.07 1.59 -16.17
CA GLY A 65 -13.94 2.71 -16.53
C GLY A 65 -13.46 4.03 -15.92
N LYS A 66 -14.27 4.62 -15.05
CA LYS A 66 -13.97 5.87 -14.32
C LYS A 66 -13.25 5.63 -12.99
N TRP A 67 -13.20 4.38 -12.52
CA TRP A 67 -12.76 4.05 -11.18
C TRP A 67 -11.37 3.43 -11.17
N HIS A 68 -10.62 3.68 -10.11
CA HIS A 68 -9.36 3.01 -9.83
C HIS A 68 -9.60 1.86 -8.88
N HIS A 69 -8.99 0.73 -9.18
CA HIS A 69 -8.98 -0.48 -8.39
C HIS A 69 -7.56 -0.71 -7.89
N TYR A 70 -7.45 -1.00 -6.60
CA TYR A 70 -6.17 -1.17 -5.92
C TYR A 70 -6.06 -2.58 -5.38
N SER A 71 -4.87 -3.16 -5.46
CA SER A 71 -4.52 -4.46 -4.88
C SER A 71 -3.11 -4.43 -4.34
N LEU A 72 -2.77 -5.31 -3.40
CA LEU A 72 -1.38 -5.45 -2.97
C LEU A 72 -0.54 -6.08 -4.08
N ASN A 73 0.69 -5.60 -4.23
CA ASN A 73 1.69 -6.27 -5.04
C ASN A 73 2.30 -7.41 -4.21
N CYS A 74 1.83 -8.64 -4.45
CA CYS A 74 2.27 -9.82 -3.70
C CYS A 74 3.78 -10.05 -3.76
N GLU A 75 4.42 -9.81 -4.92
CA GLU A 75 5.86 -9.97 -5.07
C GLU A 75 6.62 -8.97 -4.20
N THR A 76 6.25 -7.68 -4.27
CA THR A 76 6.85 -6.64 -3.42
C THR A 76 6.63 -6.94 -1.94
N LEU A 77 5.41 -7.33 -1.56
CA LEU A 77 5.06 -7.62 -0.17
C LEU A 77 5.85 -8.82 0.39
N MET A 78 5.95 -9.92 -0.37
CA MET A 78 6.73 -11.09 0.02
C MET A 78 8.22 -10.75 0.19
N ASN A 79 8.78 -10.01 -0.76
CA ASN A 79 10.17 -9.57 -0.70
C ASN A 79 10.44 -8.63 0.48
N TYR A 80 9.48 -7.76 0.83
CA TYR A 80 9.58 -6.85 1.97
C TYR A 80 9.52 -7.64 3.29
N LYS A 81 8.54 -8.54 3.41
CA LYS A 81 8.39 -9.42 4.57
C LYS A 81 9.66 -10.24 4.80
N HIS A 82 10.19 -10.87 3.76
CA HIS A 82 11.42 -11.64 3.84
C HIS A 82 12.62 -10.80 4.32
N PHE A 83 12.75 -9.56 3.82
CA PHE A 83 13.82 -8.66 4.28
C PHE A 83 13.71 -8.36 5.78
N ILE A 84 12.51 -8.08 6.27
CA ILE A 84 12.27 -7.79 7.70
C ILE A 84 12.49 -9.05 8.56
N GLU A 85 12.05 -10.23 8.10
CA GLU A 85 12.28 -11.51 8.79
C GLU A 85 13.76 -11.83 8.99
N CYS A 86 14.63 -11.40 8.07
CA CYS A 86 16.08 -11.55 8.20
C CYS A 86 16.70 -10.65 9.30
N LEU A 87 15.98 -9.63 9.79
CA LEU A 87 16.43 -8.77 10.90
C LEU A 87 16.25 -9.53 12.22
N THR A 88 17.26 -10.30 12.59
CA THR A 88 17.26 -11.12 13.80
C THR A 88 18.03 -10.45 14.94
N CYS A 89 17.60 -10.69 16.17
CA CYS A 89 18.31 -10.35 17.39
C CYS A 89 18.89 -11.65 17.97
N VAL A 90 20.10 -11.56 18.55
CA VAL A 90 20.79 -12.70 19.18
C VAL A 90 20.53 -12.68 20.68
#